data_AF-A0A925QAN0-F1
#
_entry.id   AF-A0A925QAN0-F1
#
_cell.length_a   1.000
_cell.length_b   1.000
_cell.length_c   1.000
_cell.angle_alpha   90.00
_cell.angle_beta   90.00
_cell.angle_gamma   90.00
#
_symmetry.space_group_name_H-M   'P 1'
#
loop_
_entity.id
_entity.type
_entity.pdbx_description
1 polymer ?
#
loop_
_entity_poly.entity_id
_entity_poly.type
_entity_poly.pdbx_seq_one_letter_code
_entity_poly.pdbx_strand_id
1 'polypeptide(L)'
;YLIFTDGDCIPHPDFVAGHLELARPGYFISGGCVRLNDPATRAISPDDVIAGRVFDQRWLKSHGETPVNLRKLALSGEPWRGVMNTITTTKPTWNGHNSSTWREEALAVHGFDERLGYGGLDREFGERLERCGMKGIQARYSLICLHLDHPRPYRAREIMDANMQIRRDNARLNVRRTSHGLPPQSMANA
;
A
#
# COMPACT_ATOMS: atom_id res chain seq x y z
N TYR A 1 -2.37 6.90 -14.77
CA TYR A 1 -1.97 6.80 -13.35
C TYR A 1 -2.83 5.75 -12.66
N LEU A 2 -2.26 4.93 -11.77
CA LEU A 2 -2.96 3.84 -11.09
C LEU A 2 -2.83 4.00 -9.58
N ILE A 3 -3.94 3.88 -8.85
CA ILE A 3 -4.00 3.86 -7.38
C ILE A 3 -4.57 2.51 -6.97
N PHE A 4 -3.92 1.85 -6.02
CA PHE A 4 -4.27 0.51 -5.53
C PHE A 4 -4.77 0.60 -4.09
N THR A 5 -5.80 -0.19 -3.80
CA THR A 5 -6.32 -0.43 -2.45
C THR A 5 -6.98 -1.81 -2.38
N ASP A 6 -7.09 -2.36 -1.18
CA ASP A 6 -7.66 -3.68 -0.95
C ASP A 6 -9.16 -3.56 -0.60
N GLY A 7 -9.93 -4.62 -0.83
CA GLY A 7 -11.39 -4.63 -0.58
C GLY A 7 -11.78 -4.51 0.90
N ASP A 8 -10.82 -4.66 1.81
CA ASP A 8 -10.96 -4.51 3.26
C ASP A 8 -10.35 -3.19 3.77
N CYS A 9 -10.03 -2.26 2.87
CA CYS A 9 -9.50 -0.95 3.20
C CYS A 9 -10.52 0.17 2.98
N ILE A 10 -10.64 1.07 3.95
CA ILE A 10 -11.41 2.32 3.85
C ILE A 10 -10.40 3.46 3.62
N PRO A 11 -10.35 4.04 2.41
CA PRO A 11 -9.48 5.19 2.13
C PRO A 11 -9.99 6.47 2.80
N HIS A 12 -9.08 7.34 3.24
CA HIS A 12 -9.42 8.70 3.70
C HIS A 12 -10.15 9.49 2.58
N PRO A 13 -11.05 10.45 2.89
CA PRO A 13 -11.73 11.24 1.85
C PRO A 13 -10.79 11.89 0.83
N ASP A 14 -9.62 12.36 1.28
CA ASP A 14 -8.59 12.97 0.42
C ASP A 14 -7.69 11.95 -0.29
N PHE A 15 -7.98 10.65 -0.24
CA PHE A 15 -7.07 9.59 -0.71
C PHE A 15 -6.66 9.79 -2.18
N VAL A 16 -7.64 9.96 -3.08
CA VAL A 16 -7.36 10.18 -4.51
C VAL A 16 -6.62 11.50 -4.71
N ALA A 17 -7.10 12.59 -4.10
CA ALA A 17 -6.50 13.91 -4.24
C ALA A 17 -5.03 13.92 -3.77
N GLY A 18 -4.73 13.33 -2.61
CA GLY A 18 -3.39 13.28 -2.05
C GLY A 18 -2.44 12.36 -2.83
N HIS A 19 -2.92 11.25 -3.41
CA HIS A 19 -2.12 10.46 -4.34
C HIS A 19 -1.76 11.27 -5.60
N LEU A 20 -2.72 12.03 -6.15
CA LEU A 20 -2.50 12.88 -7.32
C LEU A 20 -1.56 14.05 -7.04
N GLU A 21 -1.67 14.67 -5.86
CA GLU A 21 -0.80 15.77 -5.43
C GLU A 21 0.67 15.32 -5.33
N LEU A 22 0.91 14.11 -4.84
CA LEU A 22 2.26 13.55 -4.73
C LEU A 22 2.77 12.91 -6.03
N ALA A 23 1.90 12.72 -7.03
CA ALA A 23 2.24 12.05 -8.27
C ALA A 23 3.30 12.83 -9.05
N ARG A 24 4.44 12.21 -9.31
CA ARG A 24 5.48 12.77 -10.17
C ARG A 24 6.26 11.68 -10.91
N PRO A 25 6.78 11.95 -12.11
CA PRO A 25 7.56 10.98 -12.89
C PRO A 25 8.76 10.44 -12.09
N GLY A 26 9.08 9.16 -12.25
CA GLY A 26 10.19 8.51 -11.54
C GLY A 26 9.90 8.10 -10.10
N TYR A 27 8.65 8.24 -9.62
CA TYR A 27 8.27 7.87 -8.26
C TYR A 27 6.98 7.06 -8.18
N PHE A 28 6.94 6.12 -7.24
CA PHE A 28 5.70 5.50 -6.75
C PHE A 28 5.38 6.04 -5.35
N ILE A 29 4.12 5.99 -4.93
CA ILE A 29 3.70 6.44 -3.60
C ILE A 29 3.53 5.23 -2.68
N SER A 30 4.08 5.34 -1.47
CA SER A 30 3.91 4.36 -0.38
C SER A 30 3.10 5.02 0.74
N GLY A 31 1.82 4.67 0.83
CA GLY A 31 0.91 5.22 1.84
C GLY A 31 0.92 4.45 3.16
N GLY A 32 0.16 4.97 4.12
CA GLY A 32 -0.01 4.41 5.44
C GLY A 32 -1.31 3.63 5.60
N CYS A 33 -1.23 2.57 6.41
CA CYS A 33 -2.41 1.81 6.85
C CYS A 33 -2.53 1.81 8.38
N VAL A 34 -3.72 2.14 8.89
CA VAL A 34 -4.11 1.94 10.29
C VAL A 34 -4.92 0.65 10.34
N ARG A 35 -4.39 -0.39 10.99
CA ARG A 35 -5.12 -1.65 11.16
C ARG A 35 -6.03 -1.51 12.36
N LEU A 36 -7.33 -1.58 12.10
CA LEU A 36 -8.33 -1.56 13.16
C LEU A 36 -8.39 -2.92 13.84
N ASN A 37 -8.94 -2.94 15.05
CA ASN A 37 -9.28 -4.18 15.75
C ASN A 37 -10.72 -4.61 15.43
N ASP A 38 -11.08 -5.84 15.83
CA ASP A 38 -12.40 -6.42 15.58
C ASP A 38 -13.55 -5.56 16.15
N PRO A 39 -13.51 -5.06 17.41
CA PRO A 39 -14.57 -4.19 17.94
C PRO A 39 -14.83 -2.93 17.09
N ALA A 40 -13.77 -2.17 16.76
CA ALA A 40 -13.90 -0.96 15.97
C ALA A 40 -14.36 -1.25 14.55
N THR A 41 -13.87 -2.35 13.97
CA THR A 41 -14.28 -2.82 12.63
C THR A 41 -15.78 -3.13 12.57
N ARG A 42 -16.32 -3.85 13.56
CA ARG A 42 -17.74 -4.22 13.62
C ARG A 42 -18.67 -3.03 13.86
N ALA A 43 -18.17 -1.96 14.47
CA ALA A 43 -18.95 -0.76 14.76
C ALA A 43 -19.15 0.16 13.55
N ILE A 44 -18.36 -0.01 12.48
CA ILE A 44 -18.42 0.85 11.29
C ILE A 44 -19.69 0.59 10.49
N SER A 45 -20.45 1.66 10.23
CA SER A 45 -21.53 1.68 9.25
C SER A 45 -21.15 2.48 8.00
N PRO A 46 -21.85 2.28 6.86
CA PRO A 46 -21.67 3.13 5.67
C PRO A 46 -21.83 4.63 5.96
N ASP A 47 -22.75 5.01 6.85
CA ASP A 47 -22.97 6.41 7.23
C ASP A 47 -21.76 6.99 7.99
N ASP A 48 -21.07 6.18 8.80
CA ASP A 48 -19.85 6.60 9.48
C ASP A 48 -18.72 6.86 8.49
N VAL A 49 -18.64 6.04 7.43
CA VAL A 49 -17.66 6.20 6.34
C VAL A 49 -17.93 7.47 5.55
N ILE A 50 -19.18 7.66 5.09
CA ILE A 50 -19.58 8.83 4.31
C ILE A 50 -19.38 10.13 5.11
N ALA A 51 -19.70 10.11 6.40
CA ALA A 51 -19.50 11.26 7.28
C ALA A 51 -18.04 11.44 7.75
N GLY A 52 -17.12 10.53 7.40
CA GLY A 52 -15.72 10.57 7.81
C GLY A 52 -15.47 10.30 9.30
N ARG A 53 -16.48 9.86 10.06
CA ARG A 53 -16.38 9.60 11.52
C ARG A 53 -15.35 8.52 11.83
N VAL A 54 -15.18 7.56 10.92
CA VAL A 54 -14.19 6.48 11.05
C VAL A 54 -12.75 6.97 11.08
N PHE A 55 -12.47 8.22 10.67
CA PHE A 55 -11.14 8.85 10.77
C PHE A 55 -10.98 9.73 12.02
N ASP A 56 -12.01 9.83 12.85
CA ASP A 56 -11.94 10.50 14.15
C ASP A 56 -11.42 9.51 15.22
N GLN A 57 -10.32 9.88 15.87
CA GLN A 57 -9.71 9.03 16.90
C GLN A 57 -10.56 8.86 18.15
N ARG A 58 -11.36 9.85 18.54
CA ARG A 58 -12.27 9.77 19.69
C ARG A 58 -13.40 8.80 19.36
N TRP A 59 -13.94 8.86 18.15
CA TRP A 59 -14.94 7.91 17.67
C TRP A 59 -14.38 6.48 17.65
N LEU A 60 -13.18 6.26 17.10
CA LEU A 60 -12.57 4.91 17.10
C LEU A 60 -12.32 4.39 18.53
N LYS A 61 -11.83 5.25 19.44
CA LYS A 61 -11.62 4.87 20.85
C LYS A 61 -12.93 4.51 21.55
N SER A 62 -14.01 5.26 21.32
CA SER A 62 -15.31 4.96 21.93
C SER A 62 -15.90 3.64 21.43
N HIS A 63 -15.45 3.13 20.28
CA HIS A 63 -15.85 1.86 19.69
C HIS A 63 -14.81 0.74 19.89
N GLY A 64 -13.92 0.89 20.88
CA GLY A 64 -13.04 -0.18 21.34
C GLY A 64 -11.66 -0.22 20.68
N GLU A 65 -11.29 0.74 19.85
CA GLU A 65 -9.94 0.81 19.27
C GLU A 65 -8.87 1.17 20.30
N THR A 66 -7.65 0.66 20.13
CA THR A 66 -6.56 0.92 21.07
C THR A 66 -5.77 2.19 20.69
N PRO A 67 -5.28 2.98 21.67
CA PRO A 67 -4.45 4.14 21.38
C PRO A 67 -3.19 3.84 20.56
N VAL A 68 -2.65 2.62 20.66
CA VAL A 68 -1.45 2.20 19.92
C VAL A 68 -1.71 2.14 18.42
N ASN A 69 -2.84 1.57 18.00
CA ASN A 69 -3.23 1.49 16.58
C ASN A 69 -3.50 2.88 16.00
N LEU A 70 -4.03 3.80 16.82
CA LEU A 70 -4.39 5.15 16.41
C LEU A 70 -3.21 6.13 16.34
N ARG A 71 -2.01 5.77 16.82
CA ARG A 71 -0.86 6.68 16.81
C ARG A 71 -0.55 7.26 15.43
N LYS A 72 -0.70 6.44 14.38
CA LYS A 72 -0.46 6.91 13.01
C LYS A 72 -1.50 7.95 12.58
N LEU A 73 -2.78 7.69 12.87
CA LEU A 73 -3.87 8.63 12.61
C LEU A 73 -3.74 9.91 13.44
N ALA A 74 -3.20 9.81 14.66
CA ALA A 74 -2.88 10.98 15.49
C ALA A 74 -1.80 11.88 14.91
N LEU A 75 -0.90 11.28 14.13
CA LEU A 75 0.25 11.94 13.54
C LEU A 75 0.04 12.29 12.06
N SER A 76 -1.16 12.04 11.51
CA SER A 76 -1.51 12.38 10.12
C SER A 76 -2.08 13.79 9.96
N GLY A 77 -2.29 14.52 11.06
CA GLY A 77 -2.66 15.94 11.03
C GLY A 77 -1.43 16.85 10.96
N GLU A 78 -1.65 18.08 10.48
CA GLU A 78 -0.66 19.15 10.61
C GLU A 78 -0.46 19.55 12.08
N PRO A 79 0.75 19.97 12.49
CA PRO A 79 1.98 20.10 11.70
C PRO A 79 2.84 18.82 11.61
N TRP A 80 2.37 17.70 12.19
CA TRP A 80 3.21 16.51 12.43
C TRP A 80 3.41 15.65 11.19
N ARG A 81 2.43 15.60 10.31
CA ARG A 81 2.42 14.73 9.12
C ARG A 81 3.71 14.82 8.30
N GLY A 82 4.13 16.03 7.91
CA GLY A 82 5.33 16.25 7.11
C GLY A 82 6.60 15.76 7.83
N VAL A 83 6.77 16.19 9.10
CA VAL A 83 7.90 15.80 9.95
C VAL A 83 7.98 14.28 10.07
N MET A 84 6.86 13.62 10.35
CA MET A 84 6.81 12.17 10.56
C MET A 84 7.12 11.36 9.30
N ASN A 85 6.74 11.85 8.12
CA ASN A 85 7.15 11.23 6.86
C ASN A 85 8.67 11.38 6.60
N THR A 86 9.29 12.46 7.06
CA THR A 86 10.73 12.69 6.90
C THR A 86 11.57 11.85 7.86
N ILE A 87 11.17 11.75 9.15
CA ILE A 87 12.00 11.11 10.19
C ILE A 87 11.76 9.61 10.34
N THR A 88 10.72 9.05 9.72
CA THR A 88 10.43 7.63 9.89
C THR A 88 11.53 6.74 9.31
N THR A 89 11.94 5.73 10.07
CA THR A 89 12.92 4.72 9.63
C THR A 89 12.31 3.65 8.73
N THR A 90 10.99 3.69 8.51
CA THR A 90 10.30 2.74 7.64
C THR A 90 10.67 3.02 6.17
N LYS A 91 11.00 1.99 5.41
CA LYS A 91 11.23 2.13 3.96
C LYS A 91 9.90 2.36 3.23
N PRO A 92 9.85 3.24 2.22
CA PRO A 92 8.65 3.42 1.39
C PRO A 92 8.52 2.25 0.42
N THR A 93 7.94 1.14 0.89
CA THR A 93 7.72 -0.06 0.07
C THR A 93 6.40 0.05 -0.68
N TRP A 94 6.34 -0.51 -1.88
CA TRP A 94 5.07 -0.66 -2.59
C TRP A 94 4.23 -1.77 -1.93
N ASN A 95 3.01 -1.44 -1.50
CA ASN A 95 2.05 -2.35 -0.87
C ASN A 95 0.64 -2.09 -1.44
N GLY A 96 -0.05 -3.15 -1.88
CA GLY A 96 -1.29 -3.07 -2.67
C GLY A 96 -2.42 -2.31 -1.97
N HIS A 97 -2.54 -2.45 -0.65
CA HIS A 97 -3.57 -1.75 0.13
C HIS A 97 -3.54 -0.21 0.04
N ASN A 98 -2.38 0.38 -0.23
CA ASN A 98 -2.22 1.84 -0.30
C ASN A 98 -0.92 2.22 -1.02
N SER A 99 -0.93 2.13 -2.35
CA SER A 99 0.18 2.57 -3.20
C SER A 99 -0.33 3.07 -4.54
N SER A 100 0.46 3.90 -5.21
CA SER A 100 0.16 4.34 -6.56
C SER A 100 1.40 4.45 -7.43
N THR A 101 1.23 4.28 -8.74
CA THR A 101 2.31 4.36 -9.72
C THR A 101 1.75 4.70 -11.11
N TRP A 102 2.61 5.16 -12.01
CA TRP A 102 2.23 5.39 -13.41
C TRP A 102 1.93 4.06 -14.10
N ARG A 103 0.95 4.08 -15.01
CA ARG A 103 0.51 2.86 -15.71
C ARG A 103 1.65 2.30 -16.55
N GLU A 104 2.37 3.19 -17.19
CA GLU A 104 3.51 2.95 -18.06
C GLU A 104 4.60 2.20 -17.29
N GLU A 105 4.87 2.59 -16.03
CA GLU A 105 5.86 1.94 -15.17
C GLU A 105 5.41 0.55 -14.70
N ALA A 106 4.12 0.41 -14.35
CA ALA A 106 3.56 -0.89 -14.00
C ALA A 106 3.63 -1.88 -15.18
N LEU A 107 3.37 -1.40 -16.39
CA LEU A 107 3.51 -2.19 -17.62
C LEU A 107 4.96 -2.45 -17.99
N ALA A 108 5.86 -1.50 -17.75
CA ALA A 108 7.28 -1.65 -18.04
C ALA A 108 7.94 -2.75 -17.21
N VAL A 109 7.37 -3.13 -16.07
CA VAL A 109 7.80 -4.28 -15.25
C VAL A 109 6.99 -5.56 -15.51
N HIS A 110 5.97 -5.51 -16.37
CA HIS A 110 5.01 -6.58 -16.66
C HIS A 110 4.03 -6.92 -15.52
N GLY A 111 3.59 -5.91 -14.76
CA GLY A 111 2.58 -6.11 -13.71
C GLY A 111 3.05 -7.03 -12.58
N PHE A 112 2.12 -7.68 -11.87
CA PHE A 112 2.44 -8.63 -10.81
C PHE A 112 2.99 -9.94 -11.36
N ASP A 113 3.81 -10.63 -10.59
CA ASP A 113 4.32 -11.96 -10.93
C ASP A 113 3.37 -13.02 -10.36
N GLU A 114 2.59 -13.65 -11.23
CA GLU A 114 1.48 -14.54 -10.89
C GLU A 114 1.93 -15.88 -10.30
N ARG A 115 3.24 -16.14 -10.22
CA ARG A 115 3.78 -17.26 -9.45
C ARG A 115 3.68 -17.03 -7.95
N LEU A 116 3.72 -15.77 -7.50
CA LEU A 116 3.70 -15.46 -6.08
C LEU A 116 2.29 -15.65 -5.51
N GLY A 117 2.18 -16.55 -4.53
CA GLY A 117 0.97 -16.70 -3.73
C GLY A 117 0.84 -15.62 -2.65
N TYR A 118 0.05 -15.92 -1.60
CA TYR A 118 -0.16 -15.00 -0.49
C TYR A 118 1.16 -14.57 0.19
N GLY A 119 1.42 -13.26 0.18
CA GLY A 119 2.53 -12.61 0.88
C GLY A 119 3.76 -12.35 0.00
N GLY A 120 4.15 -11.08 -0.13
CA GLY A 120 5.37 -10.67 -0.81
C GLY A 120 5.21 -10.28 -2.30
N LEU A 121 4.06 -10.59 -2.91
CA LEU A 121 3.67 -10.17 -4.27
C LEU A 121 3.89 -8.66 -4.49
N ASP A 122 3.22 -7.83 -3.70
CA ASP A 122 3.28 -6.37 -3.81
C ASP A 122 4.71 -5.83 -3.66
N ARG A 123 5.45 -6.42 -2.72
CA ARG A 123 6.81 -6.02 -2.43
C ARG A 123 7.75 -6.37 -3.58
N GLU A 124 7.58 -7.54 -4.19
CA GLU A 124 8.32 -7.98 -5.37
C GLU A 124 8.07 -7.04 -6.56
N PHE A 125 6.80 -6.66 -6.79
CA PHE A 125 6.42 -5.68 -7.81
C PHE A 125 7.12 -4.32 -7.58
N GLY A 126 7.07 -3.80 -6.36
CA GLY A 126 7.80 -2.58 -5.99
C GLY A 126 9.31 -2.68 -6.18
N GLU A 127 9.91 -3.82 -5.84
CA GLU A 127 11.35 -4.07 -6.02
C GLU A 127 11.75 -4.06 -7.50
N ARG A 128 10.89 -4.55 -8.41
CA ARG A 128 11.12 -4.43 -9.85
C ARG A 128 11.05 -2.98 -10.33
N LEU A 129 10.08 -2.19 -9.85
CA LEU A 129 10.03 -0.75 -10.13
C LEU A 129 11.32 -0.05 -9.66
N GLU A 130 11.77 -0.34 -8.43
CA GLU A 130 13.01 0.21 -7.86
C GLU A 130 14.24 -0.11 -8.75
N ARG A 131 14.33 -1.34 -9.29
CA ARG A 131 15.42 -1.73 -10.22
C ARG A 131 15.34 -1.05 -11.59
N CYS A 132 14.17 -0.53 -11.98
CA CYS A 132 13.98 0.34 -13.14
C CYS A 132 14.29 1.82 -12.84
N GLY A 133 14.74 2.15 -11.63
CA GLY A 133 15.13 3.52 -11.24
C GLY A 133 14.04 4.31 -10.53
N MET A 134 12.86 3.72 -10.30
CA MET A 134 11.80 4.35 -9.55
C MET A 134 12.16 4.50 -8.07
N LYS A 135 11.67 5.56 -7.43
CA LYS A 135 11.86 5.78 -5.98
C LYS A 135 10.51 5.85 -5.27
N GLY A 136 10.46 5.32 -4.05
CA GLY A 136 9.26 5.43 -3.21
C GLY A 136 9.16 6.80 -2.54
N ILE A 137 8.02 7.46 -2.66
CA ILE A 137 7.64 8.61 -1.83
C ILE A 137 7.03 8.08 -0.54
N GLN A 138 7.60 8.48 0.59
CA GLN A 138 7.07 8.15 1.90
C GLN A 138 5.86 9.04 2.21
N ALA A 139 4.66 8.46 2.15
CA ALA A 139 3.39 9.12 2.46
C ALA A 139 2.67 8.42 3.62
N ARG A 140 3.41 7.68 4.45
CA ARG A 140 2.91 6.87 5.58
C ARG A 140 1.99 7.62 6.55
N TYR A 141 2.22 8.91 6.75
CA TYR A 141 1.39 9.77 7.60
C TYR A 141 0.50 10.71 6.80
N SER A 142 0.67 10.80 5.48
CA SER A 142 -0.13 11.70 4.63
C SER A 142 -1.31 11.05 3.98
N LEU A 143 -1.17 9.79 3.57
CA LEU A 143 -2.21 9.03 2.89
C LEU A 143 -2.54 7.85 3.77
N ILE A 144 -3.61 7.98 4.56
CA ILE A 144 -4.06 6.92 5.47
C ILE A 144 -5.24 6.18 4.84
N CYS A 145 -5.16 4.84 4.88
CA CYS A 145 -6.34 3.99 4.82
C CYS A 145 -6.53 3.28 6.17
N LEU A 146 -7.78 2.97 6.52
CA LEU A 146 -8.12 2.08 7.62
C LEU A 146 -8.24 0.68 7.03
N HIS A 147 -7.58 -0.30 7.61
CA HIS A 147 -7.72 -1.70 7.23
C HIS A 147 -8.59 -2.38 8.27
N LEU A 148 -9.72 -2.90 7.81
CA LEU A 148 -10.70 -3.62 8.62
C LEU A 148 -10.05 -4.89 9.17
N ASP A 149 -10.37 -5.23 10.41
CA ASP A 149 -9.92 -6.49 10.98
C ASP A 149 -10.59 -7.65 10.25
N HIS A 150 -9.79 -8.65 9.91
CA HIS A 150 -10.29 -9.87 9.30
C HIS A 150 -9.41 -11.06 9.73
N PRO A 151 -9.98 -12.28 9.75
CA PRO A 151 -9.19 -13.48 9.95
C PRO A 151 -8.09 -13.59 8.90
N ARG A 152 -6.87 -13.89 9.33
CA ARG A 152 -5.76 -14.12 8.40
C ARG A 152 -5.86 -15.54 7.87
N PRO A 153 -5.90 -15.76 6.54
CA PRO A 153 -5.87 -17.12 6.01
C PRO A 153 -4.58 -17.82 6.45
N TYR A 154 -4.64 -19.15 6.51
CA TYR A 154 -3.48 -19.99 6.85
C TYR A 154 -2.32 -19.66 5.92
N ARG A 155 -1.19 -19.24 6.50
CA ARG A 155 0.04 -18.97 5.76
C ARG A 155 0.81 -20.27 5.62
N ALA A 156 0.67 -20.95 4.48
CA ALA A 156 1.48 -22.11 4.19
C ALA A 156 2.95 -21.70 4.09
N ARG A 157 3.78 -22.28 4.96
CA ARG A 157 5.23 -21.98 5.04
C ARG A 157 5.92 -22.20 3.69
N GLU A 158 5.54 -23.26 2.98
CA GLU A 158 6.07 -23.58 1.65
C GLU A 158 5.83 -22.46 0.63
N ILE A 159 4.64 -21.84 0.63
CA ILE A 159 4.33 -20.70 -0.25
C ILE A 159 5.20 -19.49 0.14
N MET A 160 5.36 -19.23 1.44
CA MET A 160 6.19 -18.11 1.91
C MET A 160 7.66 -18.29 1.52
N ASP A 161 8.18 -19.51 1.63
CA ASP A 161 9.55 -19.85 1.29
C ASP A 161 9.78 -19.76 -0.23
N ALA A 162 8.83 -20.25 -1.04
CA ALA A 162 8.85 -20.11 -2.50
C ALA A 162 8.82 -18.63 -2.94
N ASN A 163 7.93 -17.82 -2.36
CA ASN A 163 7.84 -16.39 -2.63
C ASN A 163 9.14 -15.66 -2.25
N MET A 164 9.74 -16.02 -1.11
CA MET A 164 11.02 -15.44 -0.68
C MET A 164 12.17 -15.84 -1.60
N GLN A 165 12.20 -17.08 -2.08
CA GLN A 165 13.20 -17.56 -3.02
C GLN A 165 13.12 -16.78 -4.34
N ILE A 166 11.92 -16.59 -4.91
CA ILE A 166 11.73 -15.77 -6.12
C ILE A 166 12.27 -14.35 -5.92
N ARG A 167 11.95 -13.70 -4.80
CA ARG A 167 12.45 -12.34 -4.51
C ARG A 167 13.96 -12.28 -4.38
N ARG A 168 14.58 -13.28 -3.75
CA ARG A 168 16.05 -13.39 -3.62
C ARG A 168 16.72 -13.58 -4.98
N ASP A 169 16.16 -14.46 -5.81
CA ASP A 169 16.67 -14.69 -7.16
C ASP A 169 16.52 -13.44 -8.04
N ASN A 170 15.37 -12.76 -7.96
CA ASN A 170 15.14 -11.51 -8.68
C ASN A 170 16.12 -10.42 -8.24
N ALA A 171 16.46 -10.35 -6.94
CA ALA A 171 17.49 -9.44 -6.44
C ALA A 171 18.88 -9.80 -6.96
N ARG A 172 19.27 -11.08 -6.91
CA ARG A 172 20.58 -11.58 -7.37
C ARG A 172 20.79 -11.36 -8.87
N LEU A 173 19.75 -11.60 -9.67
CA LEU A 173 19.80 -11.53 -11.13
C LEU A 173 19.40 -10.16 -11.67
N ASN A 174 19.11 -9.19 -10.79
CA ASN A 174 18.64 -7.85 -11.13
C ASN A 174 17.42 -7.88 -12.09
N VAL A 175 16.46 -8.77 -11.81
CA VAL A 175 15.25 -8.93 -12.61
C VAL A 175 14.40 -7.66 -12.52
N ARG A 176 14.16 -7.04 -13.67
CA ARG A 176 13.35 -5.82 -13.83
C ARG A 176 11.94 -6.09 -14.35
N ARG A 177 11.76 -7.19 -15.08
CA ARG A 177 10.51 -7.59 -15.70
C ARG A 177 10.24 -9.04 -15.39
N THR A 178 9.02 -9.39 -15.02
CA THR A 178 8.65 -10.79 -14.84
C THR A 178 8.24 -11.40 -16.19
N SER A 179 8.55 -12.69 -16.39
CA SER A 179 8.04 -13.50 -17.49
C SER A 179 6.68 -14.16 -17.16
N HIS A 180 6.17 -13.95 -15.96
CA HIS A 180 4.96 -14.59 -15.42
C HIS A 180 3.93 -13.56 -14.97
N GLY A 181 3.89 -12.41 -15.65
CA GLY A 181 2.91 -11.36 -15.38
C GLY A 181 2.17 -10.99 -16.64
N LEU A 182 1.85 -9.71 -16.76
CA LEU A 182 1.15 -9.18 -17.94
C LEU A 182 1.95 -9.46 -19.23
N PRO A 183 1.28 -9.83 -20.33
CA PRO A 183 1.96 -10.06 -21.60
C PRO A 183 2.63 -8.76 -22.09
N PRO A 184 3.72 -8.87 -22.89
CA PRO A 184 4.32 -7.71 -23.53
C PRO A 184 3.25 -6.98 -24.34
N GLN A 185 3.00 -5.71 -24.02
CA GLN A 185 2.12 -4.91 -24.86
C GLN A 185 2.85 -4.64 -26.18
N SER A 186 2.21 -4.96 -27.30
CA SER A 186 2.64 -4.39 -28.58
C SER A 186 2.57 -2.88 -28.42
N MET A 187 3.64 -2.17 -28.80
CA MET A 187 3.57 -0.71 -28.91
C MET A 187 2.61 -0.40 -30.06
N ALA A 188 1.30 -0.42 -29.77
CA ALA A 188 0.31 0.19 -30.64
C ALA A 188 0.61 1.70 -30.58
N ASN A 189 1.31 2.16 -31.61
CA ASN A 189 1.59 3.57 -31.86
C ASN A 189 0.31 4.39 -31.65
N ALA A 190 0.37 5.35 -30.72
CA ALA A 190 -0.52 6.49 -30.68
C ALA A 190 0.16 7.66 -31.38
#